data_AF-A0A4R6XXV3-F1
#
_entry.id   AF-A0A4R6XXV3-F1
#
_cell.length_a   1.000
_cell.length_b   1.000
_cell.length_c   1.000
_cell.angle_alpha   90.00
_cell.angle_beta   90.00
_cell.angle_gamma   90.00
#
_symmetry.space_group_name_H-M   'P 1'
#
loop_
_entity.id
_entity.type
_entity.pdbx_description
1 polymer ?
#
loop_
_entity_poly.entity_id
_entity_poly.type
_entity_poly.pdbx_seq_one_letter_code
_entity_poly.pdbx_strand_id
1 'polypeptide(L)'
;MKAAVRAIPTVCTFVMLLTACTDQQVNNQSKPTRPSKLKVAVIEKVKSANIGMDQATASCVVEDMLAGDVYDLNAINQMKLSGHSISDHPKDLLETYHMALKHCQ
;
A
#
# COMPACT_ATOMS: atom_id res chain seq x y z
N MET A 1 3.54 -21.20 -46.45
CA MET A 1 3.06 -19.85 -46.12
C MET A 1 4.24 -19.04 -45.57
N LYS A 2 4.39 -17.78 -46.00
CA LYS A 2 5.37 -16.72 -45.62
C LYS A 2 6.04 -16.91 -44.24
N ALA A 3 7.37 -16.86 -44.12
CA ALA A 3 8.27 -15.66 -44.00
C ALA A 3 7.84 -14.72 -42.84
N ALA A 4 8.69 -14.20 -41.94
CA ALA A 4 10.06 -13.73 -42.11
C ALA A 4 10.72 -13.38 -40.74
N VAL A 5 12.05 -13.60 -40.66
CA VAL A 5 13.10 -12.64 -40.22
C VAL A 5 13.00 -12.07 -38.79
N ARG A 6 13.74 -12.61 -37.80
CA ARG A 6 15.16 -12.30 -37.42
C ARG A 6 15.44 -10.84 -37.03
N ALA A 7 15.84 -10.64 -35.77
CA ALA A 7 16.97 -9.78 -35.41
C ALA A 7 17.47 -10.14 -34.00
N ILE A 8 18.65 -10.76 -33.94
CA ILE A 8 19.56 -10.73 -32.79
C ILE A 8 20.49 -9.53 -33.08
N PRO A 9 20.76 -8.65 -32.10
CA PRO A 9 22.16 -8.56 -31.66
C PRO A 9 22.31 -8.38 -30.15
N THR A 10 23.08 -9.30 -29.58
CA THR A 10 24.17 -9.09 -28.62
C THR A 10 24.41 -7.64 -28.15
N VAL A 11 24.19 -7.38 -26.86
CA VAL A 11 25.08 -6.55 -26.04
C VAL A 11 25.14 -7.15 -24.62
N CYS A 12 25.87 -8.25 -24.48
CA CYS A 12 26.45 -8.67 -23.21
C CYS A 12 27.78 -7.90 -23.06
N THR A 13 27.73 -6.65 -22.57
CA THR A 13 28.92 -5.95 -22.07
C THR A 13 28.76 -5.71 -20.59
N PHE A 14 29.39 -6.60 -19.83
CA PHE A 14 30.17 -6.32 -18.62
C PHE A 14 29.86 -4.99 -17.91
N VAL A 15 29.10 -5.06 -16.81
CA VAL A 15 29.53 -4.41 -15.57
C VAL A 15 29.57 -5.48 -14.50
N MET A 16 30.74 -5.55 -13.86
CA MET A 16 31.18 -6.56 -12.94
C MET A 16 30.34 -6.62 -11.64
N LEU A 17 30.35 -7.83 -11.05
CA LEU A 17 30.34 -8.16 -9.62
C LEU A 17 29.04 -8.67 -8.97
N LEU A 18 29.18 -9.88 -8.41
CA LEU A 18 28.40 -10.57 -7.37
C LEU A 18 27.24 -11.47 -7.85
N THR A 19 27.59 -12.51 -8.60
CA THR A 19 26.77 -13.72 -8.75
C THR A 19 26.77 -14.52 -7.44
N ALA A 20 25.80 -14.25 -6.58
CA ALA A 20 25.14 -15.30 -5.81
C ALA A 20 23.75 -15.51 -6.43
N CYS A 21 23.72 -16.13 -7.61
CA CYS A 21 22.49 -16.73 -8.13
C CYS A 21 22.30 -18.06 -7.39
N THR A 22 21.55 -18.01 -6.29
CA THR A 22 20.84 -19.21 -5.81
C THR A 22 19.36 -19.05 -6.11
N ASP A 23 18.89 -20.09 -6.77
CA ASP A 23 17.57 -20.41 -7.24
C ASP A 23 16.48 -20.17 -6.18
N GLN A 24 15.53 -19.28 -6.47
CA GLN A 24 14.16 -19.45 -5.99
C GLN A 24 13.19 -18.88 -7.00
N GLN A 25 12.77 -19.72 -7.96
CA GLN A 25 11.44 -19.60 -8.54
C GLN A 25 10.41 -19.74 -7.39
N VAL A 26 10.06 -18.63 -6.73
CA VAL A 26 8.72 -18.49 -6.15
C VAL A 26 7.88 -17.78 -7.17
N ASN A 27 7.18 -18.58 -7.95
CA ASN A 27 5.94 -18.24 -8.62
C ASN A 27 5.09 -17.34 -7.72
N ASN A 28 5.03 -16.04 -8.02
CA ASN A 28 3.85 -15.24 -7.75
C ASN A 28 3.81 -14.07 -8.73
N GLN A 29 2.83 -14.14 -9.62
CA GLN A 29 2.43 -13.05 -10.50
C GLN A 29 2.39 -11.74 -9.70
N SER A 30 3.34 -10.85 -9.94
CA SER A 30 3.21 -9.43 -9.59
C SER A 30 2.17 -8.81 -10.53
N LYS A 31 0.92 -9.27 -10.46
CA LYS A 31 -0.21 -8.45 -10.87
C LYS A 31 -0.19 -7.25 -9.92
N PRO A 32 -0.42 -6.02 -10.40
CA PRO A 32 -0.72 -4.92 -9.51
C PRO A 32 -1.90 -5.36 -8.64
N THR A 33 -1.63 -5.66 -7.37
CA THR A 33 -2.63 -6.14 -6.43
C THR A 33 -3.64 -5.03 -6.29
N ARG A 34 -4.78 -5.18 -6.99
CA ARG A 34 -5.90 -4.24 -6.85
C ARG A 34 -6.18 -4.12 -5.34
N PRO A 35 -6.23 -2.91 -4.78
CA PRO A 35 -6.50 -2.75 -3.37
C PRO A 35 -7.81 -3.47 -3.05
N SER A 36 -7.80 -4.26 -1.97
CA SER A 36 -9.00 -4.92 -1.46
C SER A 36 -10.14 -3.90 -1.35
N LYS A 37 -11.38 -4.33 -1.64
CA LYS A 37 -12.58 -3.47 -1.45
C LYS A 37 -12.62 -2.86 -0.03
N LEU A 38 -12.12 -3.61 0.96
CA LEU A 38 -12.02 -3.14 2.33
C LEU A 38 -11.00 -2.01 2.48
N LYS A 39 -9.82 -2.11 1.83
CA LYS A 39 -8.80 -1.06 1.85
C LYS A 39 -9.34 0.25 1.27
N VAL A 40 -10.08 0.17 0.16
CA VAL A 40 -10.72 1.36 -0.45
C VAL A 40 -11.74 1.99 0.50
N ALA A 41 -12.60 1.18 1.13
CA ALA A 41 -13.60 1.67 2.09
C ALA A 41 -12.96 2.35 3.31
N VAL A 42 -11.85 1.79 3.80
CA VAL A 42 -11.08 2.35 4.92
C VAL A 42 -10.43 3.69 4.55
N ILE A 43 -9.85 3.80 3.36
CA ILE A 43 -9.28 5.07 2.87
C ILE A 43 -10.36 6.15 2.76
N GLU A 44 -11.51 5.84 2.16
CA GLU A 44 -12.62 6.79 2.07
C GLU A 44 -13.18 7.16 3.45
N LYS A 45 -13.18 6.23 4.41
CA LYS A 45 -13.52 6.52 5.81
C LYS A 45 -12.54 7.53 6.43
N VAL A 46 -11.24 7.30 6.33
CA VAL A 46 -10.21 8.23 6.85
C VAL A 46 -10.32 9.60 6.18
N LYS A 47 -10.54 9.63 4.86
CA LYS A 47 -10.76 10.86 4.11
C LYS A 47 -12.00 11.62 4.58
N SER A 48 -13.14 10.94 4.76
CA SER A 48 -14.37 11.58 5.29
C SER A 48 -14.24 12.05 6.73
N ALA A 49 -13.35 11.43 7.51
CA ALA A 49 -12.99 11.87 8.85
C ALA A 49 -12.16 13.15 8.88
N ASN A 50 -11.65 13.66 7.75
CA ASN A 50 -10.82 14.87 7.71
C ASN A 50 -11.23 15.76 6.54
N ILE A 51 -11.91 16.87 6.84
CA ILE A 51 -12.31 17.84 5.81
C ILE A 51 -11.08 18.34 5.05
N GLY A 52 -11.13 18.28 3.72
CA GLY A 52 -10.06 18.79 2.86
C GLY A 52 -8.89 17.82 2.64
N MET A 53 -8.95 16.61 3.20
CA MET A 53 -7.96 15.57 2.93
C MET A 53 -8.10 15.01 1.51
N ASP A 54 -6.99 14.95 0.78
CA ASP A 54 -6.94 14.29 -0.52
C ASP A 54 -6.79 12.76 -0.37
N GLN A 55 -7.05 12.04 -1.47
CA GLN A 55 -7.04 10.58 -1.46
C GLN A 55 -5.64 9.97 -1.27
N ALA A 56 -4.57 10.66 -1.67
CA ALA A 56 -3.20 10.18 -1.49
C ALA A 56 -2.81 10.28 -0.02
N THR A 57 -3.13 11.38 0.65
CA THR A 57 -2.93 11.57 2.09
C THR A 57 -3.73 10.54 2.90
N ALA A 58 -5.00 10.32 2.56
CA ALA A 58 -5.81 9.28 3.21
C ALA A 58 -5.25 7.87 3.00
N SER A 59 -4.71 7.58 1.82
CA SER A 59 -4.04 6.31 1.53
C SER A 59 -2.77 6.14 2.36
N CYS A 60 -1.94 7.19 2.47
CA CYS A 60 -0.74 7.21 3.30
C CYS A 60 -1.07 6.88 4.76
N VAL A 61 -2.09 7.53 5.33
CA VAL A 61 -2.50 7.29 6.73
C VAL A 61 -2.88 5.83 6.95
N VAL A 62 -3.66 5.25 6.04
CA VAL A 62 -4.04 3.84 6.15
C VAL A 62 -2.85 2.90 5.99
N GLU A 63 -1.91 3.20 5.10
CA GLU A 63 -0.70 2.38 4.94
C GLU A 63 0.25 2.49 6.12
N ASP A 64 0.41 3.67 6.70
CA ASP A 64 1.23 3.90 7.90
C ASP A 64 0.65 3.16 9.12
N MET A 65 -0.67 3.21 9.30
CA MET A 65 -1.36 2.44 10.34
C MET A 65 -1.21 0.92 10.18
N LEU A 66 -1.10 0.42 8.93
CA LEU A 66 -0.90 -1.01 8.64
C LEU A 66 0.57 -1.42 8.76
N ALA A 67 1.52 -0.50 8.59
CA ALA A 67 2.95 -0.80 8.62
C ALA A 67 3.47 -1.25 10.00
N GLY A 68 2.73 -0.90 11.07
CA GLY A 68 3.09 -1.29 12.43
C GLY A 68 2.73 -2.73 12.81
N ASP A 69 2.06 -3.50 11.94
CA ASP A 69 1.51 -4.85 12.24
C ASP A 69 0.58 -4.94 13.47
N VAL A 70 0.24 -3.81 14.11
CA VAL A 70 -0.61 -3.74 15.31
C VAL A 70 -2.09 -3.84 14.96
N TYR A 71 -2.49 -3.25 13.83
CA TYR A 71 -3.88 -3.14 13.43
C TYR A 71 -4.09 -3.60 12.00
N ASP A 72 -5.18 -4.33 11.78
CA ASP A 72 -5.60 -4.72 10.44
C ASP A 72 -6.65 -3.74 9.88
N LEU A 73 -6.95 -3.91 8.58
CA LEU A 73 -7.97 -3.12 7.90
C LEU A 73 -9.35 -3.20 8.57
N ASN A 74 -9.67 -4.30 9.27
CA ASN A 74 -10.96 -4.47 9.92
C ASN A 74 -11.05 -3.64 11.21
N ALA A 75 -9.99 -3.61 12.01
CA ALA A 75 -9.87 -2.74 13.18
C ALA A 75 -10.00 -1.27 12.78
N ILE A 76 -9.28 -0.85 11.75
CA ILE A 76 -9.34 0.52 11.19
C ILE A 76 -10.76 0.79 10.63
N ASN A 77 -11.39 -0.17 9.96
CA ASN A 77 -12.74 -0.01 9.44
C ASN A 77 -13.81 0.07 10.55
N GLN A 78 -13.58 -0.55 11.71
CA GLN A 78 -14.51 -0.42 12.82
C GLN A 78 -14.49 0.99 13.43
N MET A 79 -13.54 1.85 13.04
CA MET A 79 -13.46 3.26 13.46
C MET A 79 -14.77 4.02 13.32
N LYS A 80 -15.35 4.44 14.46
CA LYS A 80 -16.52 5.29 14.44
C LYS A 80 -16.11 6.70 14.04
N LEU A 81 -16.89 7.26 13.15
CA LEU A 81 -16.83 8.65 12.77
C LEU A 81 -17.81 9.43 13.65
N SER A 82 -17.34 10.49 14.29
CA SER A 82 -18.20 11.49 14.92
C SER A 82 -17.95 12.82 14.25
N GLY A 83 -18.87 13.20 13.35
CA GLY A 83 -18.70 14.34 12.46
C GLY A 83 -17.49 14.15 11.55
N HIS A 84 -16.49 15.02 11.72
CA HIS A 84 -15.25 15.05 10.94
C HIS A 84 -14.05 14.63 11.79
N SER A 85 -14.22 13.56 12.57
CA SER A 85 -13.13 12.95 13.32
C SER A 85 -13.45 11.50 13.65
N ILE A 86 -12.40 10.75 13.98
CA ILE A 86 -12.51 9.41 14.55
C ILE A 86 -12.62 9.55 16.06
N SER A 87 -13.63 8.92 16.68
CA SER A 87 -13.98 9.22 18.08
C SER A 87 -14.21 8.02 19.01
N ASP A 88 -14.12 6.78 18.54
CA ASP A 88 -14.50 5.64 19.39
C ASP A 88 -13.81 4.31 19.02
N HIS A 89 -12.56 4.14 19.46
CA HIS A 89 -11.72 2.93 19.38
C HIS A 89 -10.84 2.78 20.62
N PRO A 90 -10.17 1.63 20.85
CA PRO A 90 -9.11 1.55 21.84
C PRO A 90 -8.13 2.73 21.66
N LYS A 91 -7.75 3.34 22.79
CA LYS A 91 -6.93 4.57 22.85
C LYS A 91 -5.72 4.51 21.93
N ASP A 92 -5.07 3.36 21.90
CA ASP A 92 -3.85 3.09 21.13
C ASP A 92 -4.07 3.17 19.61
N LEU A 93 -5.24 2.75 19.11
CA LEU A 93 -5.60 2.85 17.69
C LEU A 93 -5.88 4.30 17.29
N LEU A 94 -6.54 5.06 18.18
CA LEU A 94 -6.76 6.48 17.98
C LEU A 94 -5.45 7.28 18.00
N GLU A 95 -4.54 6.94 18.91
CA GLU A 95 -3.20 7.55 18.96
C GLU A 95 -2.38 7.22 17.70
N THR A 96 -2.38 5.96 17.27
CA THR A 96 -1.71 5.52 16.03
C THR A 96 -2.27 6.25 14.81
N TYR A 97 -3.59 6.42 14.73
CA TYR A 97 -4.22 7.23 13.71
C TYR A 97 -3.75 8.69 13.73
N HIS A 98 -3.68 9.33 14.90
CA HIS A 98 -3.19 10.70 15.01
C HIS A 98 -1.69 10.84 14.69
N MET A 99 -0.88 9.82 14.99
CA MET A 99 0.52 9.78 14.56
C MET A 99 0.63 9.66 13.04
N ALA A 100 -0.12 8.74 12.43
CA ALA A 100 -0.16 8.56 10.98
C ALA A 100 -0.64 9.82 10.25
N LEU A 101 -1.64 10.51 10.79
CA LEU A 101 -2.08 11.82 10.28
C LEU A 101 -0.96 12.86 10.27
N LYS A 102 -0.18 12.95 11.34
CA LYS A 102 0.97 13.89 11.43
C LYS A 102 2.13 13.49 10.52
N HIS A 103 2.30 12.19 10.24
CA HIS A 103 3.36 11.71 9.38
C HIS A 103 3.05 12.00 7.90
N CYS A 104 1.77 11.90 7.52
CA CYS A 104 1.33 12.02 6.13
C CYS A 104 0.90 13.44 5.71
N GLN A 105 0.83 14.41 6.64
CA GLN A 105 0.50 15.82 6.39
C GLN A 105 1.72 16.72 6.60
#